data_AF-A0A357M401-F1
#
_entry.id   AF-A0A357M401-F1
#
_cell.length_a   1.000
_cell.length_b   1.000
_cell.length_c   1.000
_cell.angle_alpha   90.00
_cell.angle_beta   90.00
_cell.angle_gamma   90.00
#
_symmetry.space_group_name_H-M   'P 1'
#
loop_
_entity.id
_entity.type
_entity.pdbx_description
1 polymer ?
#
loop_
_entity_poly.entity_id
_entity_poly.type
_entity_poly.pdbx_seq_one_letter_code
_entity_poly.pdbx_strand_id
1 'polypeptide(L)'
;MKKEVHVSQTYPRLTVYDEENFRGRSRIFTGNLGIRNTDRILDGIESLRFFSTSSNATLVLFTRTQFRGNFRVLRGNHSIRDLDDFISGNDVESIISTNQRLTLEQIRNIRSSGTLPAGYRLI
;
A
#
# COMPACT_ATOMS: atom_id res chain seq x y z
N MET A 1 30.03 -7.38 27.89
CA MET A 1 28.71 -6.72 27.73
C MET A 1 28.22 -6.96 26.31
N LYS A 2 27.02 -7.52 26.12
CA LYS A 2 26.36 -7.54 24.81
C LYS A 2 25.72 -6.17 24.58
N LYS A 3 25.99 -5.56 23.43
CA LYS A 3 25.41 -4.27 23.04
C LYS A 3 24.00 -4.53 22.53
N GLU A 4 22.98 -4.17 23.30
CA GLU A 4 21.60 -4.21 22.83
C GLU A 4 21.41 -3.12 21.77
N VAL A 5 21.02 -3.54 20.56
CA VAL A 5 20.74 -2.62 19.45
C VAL A 5 19.23 -2.46 19.37
N HIS A 6 18.74 -1.28 19.73
CA HIS A 6 17.35 -0.91 19.51
C HIS A 6 17.17 -0.44 18.06
N VAL A 7 16.60 -1.28 17.21
CA VAL A 7 16.20 -0.90 15.85
C VAL A 7 14.78 -0.37 15.88
N SER A 8 14.60 0.93 15.64
CA SER A 8 13.27 1.53 15.46
C SER A 8 12.73 1.16 14.08
N GLN A 9 11.66 0.38 14.02
CA GLN A 9 11.00 0.04 12.76
C GLN A 9 9.97 1.11 12.39
N THR A 10 10.05 1.62 11.16
CA THR A 10 9.04 2.54 10.61
C THR A 10 7.85 1.75 10.09
N TYR A 11 6.65 2.12 10.55
CA TYR A 11 5.37 1.54 10.12
C TYR A 11 4.52 2.53 9.30
N PRO A 12 3.62 2.04 8.43
CA PRO A 12 3.37 0.64 8.11
C PRO A 12 4.52 0.02 7.31
N ARG A 13 4.55 -1.30 7.25
CA ARG A 13 5.39 -2.09 6.35
C ARG A 13 4.50 -2.68 5.26
N LEU A 14 4.75 -2.29 4.02
CA LEU A 14 4.13 -2.84 2.82
C LEU A 14 5.17 -3.71 2.10
N THR A 15 5.00 -5.03 2.16
CA THR A 15 5.77 -5.96 1.34
C THR A 15 4.97 -6.29 0.10
N VAL A 16 5.57 -6.17 -1.07
CA VAL A 16 4.94 -6.45 -2.38
C VAL A 16 5.72 -7.53 -3.10
N TYR A 17 5.03 -8.27 -3.95
CA TYR A 17 5.52 -9.44 -4.67
C TYR A 17 5.05 -9.36 -6.13
N ASP A 18 5.87 -9.83 -7.07
CA ASP A 18 5.53 -9.92 -8.50
C ASP A 18 4.84 -11.23 -8.90
N GLU A 19 4.58 -12.09 -7.93
CA GLU A 19 3.76 -13.28 -8.12
C GLU A 19 2.66 -13.35 -7.06
N GLU A 20 1.58 -14.04 -7.38
CA GLU A 20 0.55 -14.41 -6.42
C GLU A 20 1.14 -15.23 -5.26
N ASN A 21 0.37 -15.34 -4.18
CA ASN A 21 0.64 -16.19 -3.03
C ASN A 21 1.95 -15.84 -2.32
N PHE A 22 2.38 -14.57 -2.39
CA PHE A 22 3.59 -14.03 -1.75
C PHE A 22 4.89 -14.66 -2.25
N ARG A 23 4.96 -14.98 -3.54
CA ARG A 23 6.11 -15.63 -4.19
C ARG A 23 6.92 -14.65 -5.04
N GLY A 24 7.88 -15.16 -5.80
CA GLY A 24 8.71 -14.35 -6.69
C GLY A 24 9.63 -13.35 -5.99
N ARG A 25 9.97 -12.30 -6.73
CA ARG A 25 10.77 -11.16 -6.23
C ARG A 25 9.90 -10.34 -5.28
N SER A 26 10.54 -9.71 -4.30
CA SER A 26 9.82 -8.86 -3.35
C SER A 26 10.54 -7.55 -3.06
N ARG A 27 9.74 -6.55 -2.68
CA ARG A 27 10.22 -5.26 -2.15
C ARG A 27 9.45 -4.90 -0.90
N ILE A 28 10.14 -4.21 0.00
CA ILE A 28 9.56 -3.74 1.26
C ILE A 28 9.61 -2.22 1.26
N PHE A 29 8.45 -1.60 1.45
CA PHE A 29 8.31 -0.18 1.67
C PHE A 29 7.82 0.08 3.09
N THR A 30 8.36 1.12 3.72
CA THR A 30 8.00 1.52 5.08
C THR A 30 7.53 2.97 5.14
N GLY A 31 6.68 3.25 6.12
CA GLY A 31 6.12 4.58 6.37
C GLY A 31 4.90 4.91 5.51
N ASN A 32 4.37 6.13 5.70
CA ASN A 32 3.23 6.63 4.94
C ASN A 32 3.65 6.93 3.50
N LEU A 33 3.04 6.27 2.54
CA LEU A 33 3.44 6.37 1.14
C LEU A 33 2.28 6.11 0.17
N GLY A 34 2.49 6.48 -1.08
CA GLY A 34 1.68 5.99 -2.20
C GLY A 34 2.55 5.58 -3.39
N ILE A 35 2.20 4.46 -4.02
CA ILE A 35 2.78 3.94 -5.26
C ILE A 35 1.90 4.39 -6.40
N ARG A 36 2.40 5.24 -7.32
CA ARG A 36 1.57 5.82 -8.39
C ARG A 36 1.31 4.87 -9.56
N ASN A 37 2.18 3.91 -9.79
CA ASN A 37 2.05 2.93 -10.85
C ASN A 37 2.72 1.64 -10.37
N THR A 38 1.92 0.60 -10.17
CA THR A 38 2.38 -0.71 -9.69
C THR A 38 3.28 -1.42 -10.70
N ASP A 39 3.06 -1.27 -12.01
CA ASP A 39 3.90 -1.85 -13.07
C ASP A 39 5.36 -1.35 -13.03
N ARG A 40 5.60 -0.17 -12.43
CA ARG A 40 6.96 0.35 -12.21
C ARG A 40 7.68 -0.32 -11.06
N ILE A 41 6.99 -1.18 -10.32
CA ILE A 41 7.49 -1.90 -9.16
C ILE A 41 7.46 -3.38 -9.50
N LEU A 42 8.65 -3.98 -9.64
CA LEU A 42 8.81 -5.40 -9.93
C LEU A 42 8.10 -5.86 -11.23
N ASP A 43 7.93 -4.95 -12.20
CA ASP A 43 7.24 -5.21 -13.47
C ASP A 43 5.74 -5.56 -13.30
N GLY A 44 5.17 -5.30 -12.12
CA GLY A 44 3.82 -5.69 -11.73
C GLY A 44 3.79 -6.11 -10.26
N ILE A 45 2.71 -5.82 -9.56
CA ILE A 45 2.49 -6.31 -8.19
C ILE A 45 1.27 -7.21 -8.22
N GLU A 46 1.47 -8.47 -7.84
CA GLU A 46 0.43 -9.52 -7.89
C GLU A 46 -0.08 -9.89 -6.50
N SER A 47 0.77 -9.73 -5.47
CA SER A 47 0.36 -9.97 -4.08
C SER A 47 1.08 -9.04 -3.10
N LEU A 48 0.49 -8.83 -1.91
CA LEU A 48 1.07 -7.94 -0.90
C LEU A 48 0.75 -8.33 0.53
N ARG A 49 1.61 -7.88 1.45
CA ARG A 49 1.38 -7.89 2.89
C ARG A 49 1.48 -6.48 3.42
N PHE A 50 0.40 -5.99 4.00
CA PHE A 50 0.32 -4.72 4.68
C PHE A 50 0.23 -4.95 6.19
N PHE A 51 1.26 -4.49 6.91
CA PHE A 51 1.36 -4.63 8.34
C PHE A 51 1.61 -3.29 9.02
N SER A 52 0.89 -3.04 10.11
CA SER A 52 1.13 -1.95 11.02
C SER A 52 0.82 -2.33 12.46
N THR A 53 1.41 -1.60 13.39
CA THR A 53 1.08 -1.62 14.82
C THR A 53 -0.05 -0.66 15.19
N SER A 54 -0.46 0.24 14.29
CA SER A 54 -1.59 1.16 14.50
C SER A 54 -2.92 0.53 14.11
N SER A 55 -3.91 0.62 14.99
CA SER A 55 -5.31 0.29 14.68
C SER A 55 -5.95 1.23 13.66
N ASN A 56 -5.32 2.39 13.40
CA ASN A 56 -5.79 3.37 12.43
C ASN A 56 -5.21 3.16 11.03
N ALA A 57 -4.34 2.16 10.83
CA ALA A 57 -3.69 1.94 9.54
C ALA A 57 -4.69 1.73 8.39
N THR A 58 -4.39 2.32 7.25
CA THR A 58 -5.23 2.28 6.05
C THR A 58 -4.40 1.87 4.85
N LEU A 59 -4.90 0.87 4.12
CA LEU A 59 -4.46 0.51 2.78
C LEU A 59 -5.58 0.87 1.80
N VAL A 60 -5.23 1.54 0.70
CA VAL A 60 -6.17 1.86 -0.38
C VAL A 60 -5.61 1.33 -1.69
N LEU A 61 -6.43 0.55 -2.39
CA LEU A 61 -6.11 -0.01 -3.70
C LEU A 61 -6.95 0.71 -4.75
N PHE A 62 -6.35 1.11 -5.86
CA PHE A 62 -6.99 1.86 -6.93
C PHE A 62 -6.87 1.12 -8.26
N THR A 63 -7.93 1.15 -9.08
CA THR A 63 -7.96 0.48 -10.39
C THR A 63 -7.25 1.25 -11.50
N ARG A 64 -6.68 2.43 -11.21
CA ARG A 64 -5.93 3.22 -12.18
C ARG A 64 -4.70 3.82 -11.54
N THR A 65 -3.68 4.05 -12.36
CA THR A 65 -2.49 4.78 -11.94
C THR A 65 -2.82 6.16 -11.36
N GLN A 66 -1.87 6.73 -10.62
CA GLN A 66 -1.95 8.07 -10.00
C GLN A 66 -3.15 8.25 -9.05
N PHE A 67 -3.52 7.18 -8.34
CA PHE A 67 -4.60 7.14 -7.36
C PHE A 67 -5.98 7.42 -7.97
N ARG A 68 -6.21 6.97 -9.22
CA ARG A 68 -7.46 7.23 -9.96
C ARG A 68 -8.37 6.00 -10.01
N GLY A 69 -9.52 6.16 -10.63
CA GLY A 69 -10.46 5.05 -10.85
C GLY A 69 -11.23 4.65 -9.59
N ASN A 70 -11.76 3.43 -9.61
CA ASN A 70 -12.43 2.86 -8.45
C ASN A 70 -11.40 2.53 -7.38
N PHE A 71 -11.84 2.47 -6.12
CA PHE A 71 -10.94 2.14 -5.04
C PHE A 71 -11.59 1.24 -4.00
N ARG A 72 -10.77 0.41 -3.35
CA ARG A 72 -11.12 -0.36 -2.17
C ARG A 72 -10.30 0.09 -0.98
N VAL A 73 -10.97 0.22 0.16
CA VAL A 73 -10.34 0.66 1.41
C VAL A 73 -10.29 -0.51 2.37
N LEU A 74 -9.09 -0.81 2.86
CA LEU A 74 -8.80 -1.88 3.79
C LEU A 74 -8.23 -1.28 5.08
N ARG A 75 -8.75 -1.71 6.23
CA ARG A 75 -8.39 -1.19 7.55
C ARG A 75 -7.66 -2.25 8.36
N GLY A 76 -6.62 -1.84 9.09
CA GLY A 76 -5.77 -2.76 9.84
C GLY A 76 -4.87 -3.60 8.92
N ASN A 77 -4.37 -4.72 9.43
CA ASN A 77 -3.42 -5.57 8.72
C ASN A 77 -4.12 -6.45 7.68
N HIS A 78 -3.52 -6.56 6.49
CA HIS A 78 -4.05 -7.36 5.39
C HIS A 78 -2.93 -8.14 4.71
N SER A 79 -3.22 -9.40 4.37
CA SER A 79 -2.38 -10.21 3.48
C SER A 79 -3.24 -10.62 2.29
N ILE A 80 -2.88 -10.11 1.12
CA ILE A 80 -3.64 -10.27 -0.12
C ILE A 80 -2.82 -11.16 -1.02
N ARG A 81 -3.29 -12.40 -1.19
CA ARG A 81 -2.57 -13.44 -1.96
C ARG A 81 -2.68 -13.24 -3.47
N ASP A 82 -3.72 -12.54 -3.91
CA ASP A 82 -4.05 -12.25 -5.29
C ASP A 82 -4.78 -10.90 -5.27
N LEU A 83 -4.28 -9.92 -6.02
CA LEU A 83 -4.81 -8.56 -6.03
C LEU A 83 -6.08 -8.42 -6.87
N ASP A 84 -6.31 -9.30 -7.84
CA ASP A 84 -7.45 -9.24 -8.76
C ASP A 84 -8.78 -9.52 -8.03
N ASP A 85 -8.72 -10.36 -6.99
CA ASP A 85 -9.80 -10.64 -6.04
C ASP A 85 -10.39 -9.37 -5.39
N PHE A 86 -9.58 -8.30 -5.28
CA PHE A 86 -9.91 -7.17 -4.42
C PHE A 86 -10.52 -5.99 -5.13
N ILE A 87 -10.41 -5.83 -6.46
CA ILE A 87 -11.15 -4.77 -7.17
C ILE A 87 -12.04 -5.30 -8.29
N SER A 88 -12.90 -6.27 -7.96
CA SER A 88 -13.94 -6.77 -8.87
C SER A 88 -13.36 -7.28 -10.19
N GLY A 89 -12.20 -7.93 -10.14
CA GLY A 89 -11.49 -8.42 -11.33
C GLY A 89 -10.83 -7.33 -12.17
N ASN A 90 -10.50 -6.18 -11.58
CA ASN A 90 -9.64 -5.18 -12.21
C ASN A 90 -8.28 -5.14 -11.52
N ASP A 91 -7.25 -4.85 -12.30
CA ASP A 91 -5.88 -4.70 -11.84
C ASP A 91 -5.75 -3.56 -10.81
N VAL A 92 -4.88 -3.76 -9.83
CA VAL A 92 -4.48 -2.72 -8.89
C VAL A 92 -3.33 -1.93 -9.49
N GLU A 93 -3.63 -0.75 -10.04
CA GLU A 93 -2.64 0.09 -10.72
C GLU A 93 -1.99 1.14 -9.82
N SER A 94 -2.56 1.47 -8.66
CA SER A 94 -1.91 2.32 -7.66
C SER A 94 -2.38 2.06 -6.24
N ILE A 95 -1.52 2.39 -5.27
CA ILE A 95 -1.69 1.99 -3.86
C ILE A 95 -1.39 3.16 -2.92
N ILE A 96 -2.15 3.30 -1.84
CA ILE A 96 -1.79 4.13 -0.68
C ILE A 96 -1.63 3.23 0.55
N SER A 97 -0.52 3.37 1.26
CA SER A 97 -0.18 2.62 2.47
C SER A 97 0.14 3.62 3.58
N THR A 98 -0.64 3.62 4.66
CA THR A 98 -0.45 4.61 5.74
C THR A 98 -0.78 4.07 7.12
N ASN A 99 -0.08 4.62 8.11
CA ASN A 99 -0.28 4.34 9.52
C ASN A 99 -1.49 5.10 10.11
N GLN A 100 -2.09 5.97 9.32
CA GLN A 100 -3.14 6.89 9.69
C GLN A 100 -4.50 6.46 9.11
N ARG A 101 -5.57 6.94 9.75
CA ARG A 101 -6.93 6.76 9.26
C ARG A 101 -7.20 7.77 8.14
N LEU A 102 -7.31 7.31 6.90
CA LEU A 102 -7.84 8.14 5.81
C LEU A 102 -9.36 8.00 5.73
N THR A 103 -10.12 9.09 5.82
CA THR A 103 -11.57 9.07 5.63
C THR A 103 -11.92 8.84 4.16
N LEU A 104 -13.16 8.42 3.88
CA LEU A 104 -13.60 8.26 2.48
C LEU A 104 -13.57 9.59 1.72
N GLU A 105 -13.84 10.70 2.39
CA GLU A 105 -13.74 12.03 1.80
C GLU A 105 -12.29 12.37 1.43
N GLN A 106 -11.33 12.15 2.34
CA GLN A 106 -9.91 12.34 2.05
C GLN A 106 -9.46 11.47 0.87
N ILE A 107 -9.90 10.21 0.81
CA ILE A 107 -9.59 9.29 -0.30
C ILE A 107 -10.20 9.78 -1.61
N ARG A 108 -11.43 10.30 -1.60
CA ARG A 108 -12.06 10.90 -2.78
C ARG A 108 -11.34 12.17 -3.24
N ASN A 109 -10.82 12.98 -2.31
CA ASN A 109 -10.04 14.17 -2.62
C ASN A 109 -8.66 13.80 -3.20
N ILE A 110 -8.00 12.77 -2.68
CA ILE A 110 -6.78 12.22 -3.29
C ILE A 110 -7.12 11.67 -4.68
N ARG A 111 -8.24 10.95 -4.82
CA ARG A 111 -8.68 10.42 -6.12
C ARG A 111 -8.97 11.51 -7.15
N SER A 112 -9.47 12.68 -6.74
CA SER A 112 -9.75 13.80 -7.65
C SER A 112 -8.53 14.66 -7.95
N SER A 113 -7.56 14.77 -7.02
CA SER A 113 -6.37 15.60 -7.18
C SER A 113 -5.12 14.85 -7.64
N GLY A 114 -4.99 13.56 -7.29
CA GLY A 114 -3.74 12.79 -7.40
C GLY A 114 -2.68 13.18 -6.37
N THR A 115 -3.03 14.04 -5.40
CA THR A 115 -2.12 14.62 -4.43
C THR A 115 -2.29 13.94 -3.08
N LEU A 116 -1.18 13.47 -2.51
CA LEU A 116 -1.16 12.86 -1.18
C LEU A 116 -1.04 13.93 -0.08
N PRO A 117 -1.47 13.64 1.15
CA PRO A 117 -1.23 14.52 2.29
C PRO A 117 0.26 14.77 2.54
N ALA A 118 0.58 15.88 3.19
CA ALA A 118 1.95 16.19 3.59
C ALA A 118 2.55 15.05 4.45
N GLY A 119 3.84 14.76 4.23
CA GLY A 119 4.55 13.68 4.91
C GLY A 119 4.39 12.30 4.28
N TYR A 120 3.59 12.16 3.22
CA TYR A 120 3.56 10.92 2.42
C TYR A 120 4.70 10.93 1.42
N ARG A 121 5.45 9.83 1.37
CA ARG A 121 6.43 9.61 0.31
C ARG A 121 5.74 9.09 -0.94
N LEU A 122 6.07 9.68 -2.08
CA LEU A 122 5.61 9.21 -3.37
C LEU A 122 6.64 8.23 -3.95
N ILE A 123 6.15 7.09 -4.44
CA ILE A 123 6.90 6.05 -5.12
C ILE A 123 6.39 5.94 -6.57
#